data_AF-A0A9W2WK39-F1
#
_entry.id   AF-A0A9W2WK39-F1
#
_cell.length_a   1.000
_cell.length_b   1.000
_cell.length_c   1.000
_cell.angle_alpha   90.00
_cell.angle_beta   90.00
_cell.angle_gamma   90.00
#
_symmetry.space_group_name_H-M   'P 1'
#
loop_
_entity.id
_entity.type
_entity.pdbx_description
1 polymer ?
#
loop_
_entity_poly.entity_id
_entity_poly.type
_entity_poly.pdbx_seq_one_letter_code
_entity_poly.pdbx_strand_id
1 'polypeptide(L)'
;MATATELEWREGTCGFSGDLAKKKIYPTIWWLFRDGLLPEDTYIVGYARSRLTVADIRKQSEPFFKAAPEEKHKLEEFFARNSYVAGQYDDAASYERLNSHMNALHQGPQANRLFYLALPPTVYEAVTKNIHETCMSQTGWNRIIVEKPFGRDLQSSDRLSNHIASLFHEDQIYRIDHYLGKEMVQNLMVLRFANRIFGPIWNRDNIACVILTFKEPFGTEGRGGYFDEFGIIR
;
A
#
# COMPACT_ATOMS: atom_id res chain seq x y z
N MET A 1 6.55 -2.79 -17.23
CA MET A 1 5.12 -2.46 -17.36
C MET A 1 4.38 -2.95 -16.13
N ALA A 2 3.64 -2.09 -15.45
CA ALA A 2 2.94 -2.42 -14.22
C ALA A 2 1.61 -1.68 -14.16
N THR A 3 0.51 -2.41 -14.00
CA THR A 3 -0.76 -1.85 -13.58
C THR A 3 -0.76 -1.85 -12.05
N ALA A 4 -0.65 -0.65 -11.47
CA ALA A 4 -0.85 -0.47 -10.04
C ALA A 4 -2.36 -0.28 -9.82
N THR A 5 -3.01 -1.29 -9.28
CA THR A 5 -4.42 -1.20 -8.91
C THR A 5 -4.47 -0.83 -7.43
N GLU A 6 -4.91 0.39 -7.17
CA GLU A 6 -5.11 0.90 -5.82
C GLU A 6 -6.56 0.67 -5.42
N LEU A 7 -6.78 -0.17 -4.43
CA LEU A 7 -8.12 -0.45 -3.92
C LEU A 7 -8.36 0.41 -2.67
N GLU A 8 -8.70 1.71 -2.82
CA GLU A 8 -9.72 2.43 -2.02
C GLU A 8 -9.86 3.93 -2.34
N TRP A 9 -11.12 4.41 -2.32
CA TRP A 9 -11.54 5.78 -1.99
C TRP A 9 -12.87 5.77 -1.20
N ARG A 10 -12.95 6.49 -0.07
CA ARG A 10 -14.20 6.65 0.70
C ARG A 10 -14.42 8.12 1.06
N GLU A 11 -15.62 8.64 0.80
CA GLU A 11 -16.11 9.88 1.40
C GLU A 11 -16.92 9.57 2.67
N GLY A 12 -16.60 10.24 3.77
CA GLY A 12 -17.39 10.21 5.01
C GLY A 12 -16.96 9.17 6.06
N THR A 13 -16.83 9.68 7.29
CA THR A 13 -16.64 9.00 8.59
C THR A 13 -15.38 8.15 8.80
N CYS A 14 -14.45 8.68 9.63
CA CYS A 14 -13.38 7.99 10.35
C CYS A 14 -12.95 6.62 9.79
N GLY A 15 -12.31 6.62 8.62
CA GLY A 15 -11.68 5.44 8.02
C GLY A 15 -10.24 5.77 7.69
N PHE A 16 -9.30 5.09 8.34
CA PHE A 16 -7.85 5.29 8.21
C PHE A 16 -7.32 5.12 6.76
N SER A 17 -8.14 4.53 5.90
CA SER A 17 -7.73 3.86 4.68
C SER A 17 -7.94 4.73 3.42
N GLY A 18 -9.07 5.46 3.30
CA GLY A 18 -9.24 6.51 2.27
C GLY A 18 -8.39 7.76 2.53
N ASP A 19 -8.05 8.02 3.79
CA ASP A 19 -7.11 9.09 4.19
C ASP A 19 -5.66 8.74 3.83
N LEU A 20 -5.29 7.46 3.90
CA LEU A 20 -3.98 6.96 3.49
C LEU A 20 -3.78 7.09 1.98
N ALA A 21 -4.78 6.68 1.20
CA ALA A 21 -4.77 6.80 -0.26
C ALA A 21 -4.46 8.24 -0.71
N LYS A 22 -5.29 9.20 -0.28
CA LYS A 22 -5.18 10.59 -0.73
C LYS A 22 -3.94 11.33 -0.21
N LYS A 23 -3.48 11.05 1.01
CA LYS A 23 -2.38 11.80 1.67
C LYS A 23 -1.01 11.16 1.49
N LYS A 24 -0.94 9.86 1.17
CA LYS A 24 0.32 9.10 1.11
C LYS A 24 0.47 8.32 -0.18
N ILE A 25 -0.49 7.48 -0.56
CA ILE A 25 -0.28 6.55 -1.69
C ILE A 25 -0.22 7.30 -3.02
N TYR A 26 -1.27 8.05 -3.37
CA TYR A 26 -1.29 8.87 -4.60
C TYR A 26 -0.10 9.84 -4.68
N PRO A 27 0.22 10.63 -3.63
CA PRO A 27 1.42 11.48 -3.64
C PRO A 27 2.72 10.71 -3.85
N THR A 28 2.86 9.52 -3.24
CA THR A 28 4.08 8.70 -3.38
C THR A 28 4.22 8.16 -4.79
N ILE A 29 3.14 7.65 -5.39
CA ILE A 29 3.16 7.15 -6.77
C ILE A 29 3.41 8.32 -7.74
N TRP A 30 2.84 9.50 -7.48
CA TRP A 30 3.16 10.72 -8.22
C TRP A 30 4.65 11.06 -8.15
N TRP A 31 5.28 11.05 -6.96
CA TRP A 31 6.72 11.35 -6.85
C TRP A 31 7.57 10.33 -7.61
N LEU A 32 7.23 9.04 -7.55
CA LEU A 32 7.90 8.01 -8.34
C LEU A 32 7.73 8.23 -9.85
N PHE A 33 6.54 8.65 -10.29
CA PHE A 33 6.26 8.98 -11.69
C PHE A 33 7.08 10.20 -12.14
N ARG A 34 7.02 11.29 -11.36
CA ARG A 34 7.73 12.55 -11.62
C ARG A 34 9.23 12.33 -11.77
N ASP A 35 9.80 11.48 -10.92
CA ASP A 35 11.23 11.19 -10.84
C ASP A 35 11.67 10.10 -11.83
N GLY A 36 10.75 9.57 -12.66
CA GLY A 36 11.06 8.59 -13.69
C GLY A 36 11.43 7.19 -13.16
N LEU A 37 10.99 6.87 -11.94
CA LEU A 37 11.28 5.59 -11.27
C LEU A 37 10.22 4.52 -11.54
N LEU A 38 9.10 4.90 -12.15
CA LEU A 38 8.09 3.96 -12.63
C LEU A 38 8.40 3.52 -14.07
N PRO A 39 8.06 2.27 -14.45
CA PRO A 39 8.07 1.86 -15.84
C PRO A 39 7.25 2.81 -16.72
N GLU A 40 7.70 3.06 -17.94
CA GLU A 40 7.05 4.01 -18.87
C GLU A 40 5.56 3.71 -19.08
N ASP A 41 5.17 2.45 -19.16
CA ASP A 41 3.76 2.02 -19.22
C ASP A 41 3.25 1.59 -17.85
N THR A 42 3.01 2.59 -17.00
CA THR A 42 2.35 2.41 -15.71
C THR A 42 0.98 3.06 -15.73
N TYR A 43 -0.03 2.30 -15.30
CA TYR A 43 -1.42 2.75 -15.16
C TYR A 43 -1.88 2.57 -13.73
N ILE A 44 -2.69 3.52 -13.27
CA ILE A 44 -3.22 3.55 -11.90
C ILE A 44 -4.73 3.36 -11.96
N VAL A 45 -5.23 2.34 -11.28
CA VAL A 45 -6.67 2.04 -11.24
C VAL A 45 -7.15 2.14 -9.80
N GLY A 46 -7.90 3.19 -9.49
CA GLY A 46 -8.58 3.33 -8.21
C GLY A 46 -9.84 2.44 -8.14
N TYR A 47 -10.09 1.82 -6.99
CA TYR A 47 -11.29 1.02 -6.79
C TYR A 47 -11.89 1.22 -5.42
N ALA A 48 -13.20 1.47 -5.35
CA ALA A 48 -13.90 1.54 -4.07
C ALA A 48 -15.43 1.48 -4.22
N ARG A 49 -16.11 1.46 -3.08
CA ARG A 49 -17.58 1.52 -3.02
C ARG A 49 -18.16 2.86 -3.47
N SER A 50 -17.45 3.96 -3.19
CA SER A 50 -17.88 5.30 -3.55
C SER A 50 -17.85 5.48 -5.08
N ARG A 51 -18.85 6.17 -5.63
CA ARG A 51 -18.88 6.51 -7.05
C ARG A 51 -18.15 7.83 -7.26
N LEU A 52 -16.85 7.75 -7.50
CA LEU A 52 -16.00 8.90 -7.74
C LEU A 52 -15.49 8.92 -9.18
N THR A 53 -15.00 10.07 -9.60
CA THR A 53 -14.30 10.25 -10.86
C THR A 53 -12.81 10.54 -10.62
N VAL A 54 -11.99 10.41 -11.65
CA VAL A 54 -10.56 10.80 -11.59
C VAL A 54 -10.41 12.29 -11.26
N ALA A 55 -11.37 13.13 -11.66
CA ALA A 55 -11.37 14.55 -11.30
C ALA A 55 -11.56 14.76 -9.78
N ASP A 56 -12.42 13.96 -9.14
CA ASP A 56 -12.61 14.00 -7.69
C ASP A 56 -11.34 13.54 -6.96
N ILE A 57 -10.73 12.45 -7.44
CA ILE A 57 -9.46 11.93 -6.93
C ILE A 57 -8.36 12.98 -7.00
N ARG A 58 -8.22 13.63 -8.16
CA ARG A 58 -7.26 14.71 -8.38
C ARG A 58 -7.50 15.85 -7.40
N LYS A 59 -8.73 16.35 -7.31
CA LYS A 59 -9.10 17.43 -6.38
C LYS A 59 -8.75 17.11 -4.93
N GLN A 60 -8.89 15.85 -4.51
CA GLN A 60 -8.64 15.42 -3.14
C GLN A 60 -7.16 15.12 -2.84
N SER A 61 -6.37 14.69 -3.83
CA SER A 61 -4.98 14.24 -3.65
C SER A 61 -3.92 15.26 -4.08
N GLU A 62 -4.19 16.07 -5.12
CA GLU A 62 -3.27 17.07 -5.67
C GLU A 62 -2.71 18.05 -4.61
N PRO A 63 -3.47 18.50 -3.59
CA PRO A 63 -2.92 19.34 -2.52
C PRO A 63 -1.74 18.71 -1.75
N PHE A 64 -1.63 17.38 -1.75
CA PHE A 64 -0.56 16.65 -1.07
C PHE A 64 0.63 16.33 -1.97
N PHE A 65 0.53 16.56 -3.28
CA PHE A 65 1.59 16.23 -4.25
C PHE A 65 2.78 17.18 -4.14
N LYS A 66 2.54 18.42 -3.66
CA LYS A 66 3.54 19.49 -3.63
C LYS A 66 4.18 19.72 -5.00
N ALA A 67 3.37 19.63 -6.06
CA ALA A 67 3.83 19.78 -7.43
C ALA A 67 4.24 21.23 -7.72
N ALA A 68 5.36 21.41 -8.40
CA ALA A 68 5.82 22.72 -8.84
C ALA A 68 5.08 23.16 -10.13
N PRO A 69 4.95 24.46 -10.41
CA PRO A 69 4.23 24.95 -11.61
C PRO A 69 4.77 24.38 -12.93
N GLU A 70 6.07 24.09 -13.00
CA GLU A 70 6.75 23.55 -14.17
C GLU A 70 6.38 22.07 -14.44
N GLU A 71 5.86 21.37 -13.43
CA GLU A 71 5.51 19.95 -13.48
C GLU A 71 4.08 19.73 -13.99
N LYS A 72 3.35 20.80 -14.33
CA LYS A 72 1.94 20.72 -14.75
C LYS A 72 1.73 19.74 -15.91
N HIS A 73 2.61 19.73 -16.91
CA HIS A 73 2.53 18.77 -18.02
C HIS A 73 2.61 17.31 -17.54
N LYS A 74 3.59 17.01 -16.68
CA LYS A 74 3.75 15.67 -16.10
C LYS A 74 2.53 15.28 -15.26
N LEU A 75 1.92 16.24 -14.57
CA LEU A 75 0.75 16.01 -13.74
C LEU A 75 -0.49 15.68 -14.60
N GLU A 76 -0.68 16.36 -15.73
CA GLU A 76 -1.72 15.98 -16.70
C GLU A 76 -1.47 14.58 -17.28
N GLU A 77 -0.22 14.26 -17.65
CA GLU A 77 0.14 12.92 -18.15
C GLU A 77 -0.11 11.83 -17.09
N PHE A 78 0.24 12.11 -15.83
CA PHE A 78 -0.02 11.22 -14.71
C PHE A 78 -1.52 10.93 -14.59
N PHE A 79 -2.37 11.95 -14.50
CA PHE A 79 -3.81 11.75 -14.36
C PHE A 79 -4.47 11.16 -15.63
N ALA A 80 -3.89 11.34 -16.82
CA ALA A 80 -4.34 10.64 -18.03
C ALA A 80 -4.13 9.12 -17.95
N ARG A 81 -3.19 8.65 -17.12
CA ARG A 81 -2.94 7.23 -16.83
C ARG A 81 -3.74 6.72 -15.62
N ASN A 82 -4.56 7.56 -15.01
CA ASN A 82 -5.42 7.20 -13.89
C ASN A 82 -6.83 6.85 -14.37
N SER A 83 -7.43 5.86 -13.75
CA SER A 83 -8.82 5.46 -13.98
C SER A 83 -9.45 5.01 -12.67
N TYR A 84 -10.78 4.93 -12.62
CA TYR A 84 -11.50 4.57 -11.40
C TYR A 84 -12.67 3.64 -11.69
N VAL A 85 -12.84 2.61 -10.86
CA VAL A 85 -13.92 1.63 -10.93
C VAL A 85 -14.65 1.57 -9.60
N ALA A 86 -15.97 1.77 -9.63
CA ALA A 86 -16.80 1.63 -8.43
C ALA A 86 -17.31 0.18 -8.27
N GLY A 87 -17.22 -0.36 -7.05
CA GLY A 87 -17.62 -1.74 -6.76
C GLY A 87 -17.63 -2.09 -5.26
N GLN A 88 -18.36 -3.14 -4.90
CA GLN A 88 -18.35 -3.67 -3.53
C GLN A 88 -17.14 -4.60 -3.32
N TYR A 89 -16.68 -4.74 -2.08
CA TYR A 89 -15.49 -5.53 -1.77
C TYR A 89 -15.75 -7.05 -1.73
N ASP A 90 -17.02 -7.43 -1.61
CA ASP A 90 -17.52 -8.80 -1.48
C ASP A 90 -18.36 -9.28 -2.68
N ASP A 91 -18.45 -8.47 -3.74
CA ASP A 91 -19.25 -8.78 -4.94
C ASP A 91 -18.36 -9.22 -6.12
N ALA A 92 -18.45 -10.49 -6.51
CA ALA A 92 -17.67 -11.05 -7.62
C ALA A 92 -17.86 -10.29 -8.94
N ALA A 93 -19.09 -9.87 -9.26
CA ALA A 93 -19.38 -9.13 -10.49
C ALA A 93 -18.65 -7.77 -10.53
N SER A 94 -18.38 -7.16 -9.36
CA SER A 94 -17.58 -5.95 -9.27
C SER A 94 -16.10 -6.18 -9.61
N TYR A 95 -15.54 -7.33 -9.22
CA TYR A 95 -14.17 -7.72 -9.59
C TYR A 95 -14.07 -8.15 -11.07
N GLU A 96 -15.12 -8.73 -11.64
CA GLU A 96 -15.17 -9.01 -13.09
C GLU A 96 -15.10 -7.72 -13.90
N ARG A 97 -15.82 -6.67 -13.47
CA ARG A 97 -15.73 -5.33 -14.08
C ARG A 97 -14.33 -4.73 -13.91
N LEU A 98 -13.73 -4.86 -12.73
CA LEU A 98 -12.36 -4.40 -12.47
C LEU A 98 -11.35 -5.13 -13.36
N ASN A 99 -11.42 -6.45 -13.47
CA ASN A 99 -10.56 -7.25 -14.33
C ASN A 99 -10.73 -6.88 -15.80
N SER A 100 -11.98 -6.75 -16.27
CA SER A 100 -12.28 -6.34 -17.64
C SER A 100 -11.72 -4.95 -17.95
N HIS A 101 -11.85 -4.01 -17.02
CA HIS A 101 -11.26 -2.67 -17.14
C HIS A 101 -9.74 -2.72 -17.22
N MET A 102 -9.08 -3.48 -16.33
CA MET A 102 -7.62 -3.66 -16.37
C MET A 102 -7.15 -4.33 -17.67
N ASN A 103 -7.89 -5.30 -18.20
CA ASN A 103 -7.59 -5.96 -19.47
C ASN A 103 -7.75 -5.02 -20.68
N ALA A 104 -8.61 -4.00 -20.60
CA ALA A 104 -8.81 -3.02 -21.65
C ALA A 104 -7.70 -1.95 -21.72
N LEU A 105 -6.86 -1.84 -20.68
CA LEU A 105 -5.69 -0.96 -20.68
C LEU A 105 -4.63 -1.44 -21.68
N HIS A 106 -3.66 -0.58 -21.99
CA HIS A 106 -2.58 -0.93 -22.90
C HIS A 106 -1.81 -2.16 -22.41
N GLN A 107 -1.80 -3.23 -23.22
CA GLN A 107 -1.25 -4.55 -22.87
C GLN A 107 -1.81 -5.12 -21.54
N GLY A 108 -3.03 -4.75 -21.16
CA GLY A 108 -3.67 -5.11 -19.89
C GLY A 108 -3.66 -6.61 -19.51
N PRO A 109 -3.87 -7.55 -20.47
CA PRO A 109 -3.79 -8.99 -20.17
C PRO A 109 -2.36 -9.48 -19.86
N GLN A 110 -1.34 -8.74 -20.30
CA GLN A 110 0.08 -9.04 -20.10
C GLN A 110 0.74 -8.19 -19.00
N ALA A 111 0.02 -7.20 -18.49
CA ALA A 111 0.54 -6.32 -17.47
C ALA A 111 0.81 -7.08 -16.16
N ASN A 112 1.89 -6.68 -15.51
CA ASN A 112 2.12 -7.02 -14.10
C ASN A 112 1.11 -6.28 -13.23
N ARG A 113 0.58 -6.91 -12.19
CA ARG A 113 -0.47 -6.33 -11.34
C ARG A 113 0.02 -6.19 -9.90
N LEU A 114 -0.05 -4.97 -9.40
CA LEU A 114 0.27 -4.64 -8.01
C LEU A 114 -0.99 -4.12 -7.33
N PHE A 115 -1.51 -4.86 -6.36
CA PHE A 115 -2.72 -4.49 -5.61
C PHE A 115 -2.34 -3.88 -4.28
N TYR A 116 -2.61 -2.60 -4.08
CA TYR A 116 -2.43 -1.95 -2.78
C TYR A 116 -3.73 -2.04 -1.98
N LEU A 117 -3.71 -2.78 -0.86
CA LEU A 117 -4.86 -2.95 0.03
C LEU A 117 -4.86 -1.87 1.11
N ALA A 118 -5.20 -0.64 0.70
CA ALA A 118 -5.44 0.44 1.63
C ALA A 118 -6.87 0.31 2.17
N LEU A 119 -7.13 -0.75 2.94
CA LEU A 119 -8.49 -1.14 3.37
C LEU A 119 -8.51 -1.47 4.87
N PRO A 120 -9.68 -1.43 5.53
CA PRO A 120 -9.78 -1.95 6.88
C PRO A 120 -9.57 -3.47 6.90
N PRO A 121 -9.00 -4.04 7.99
CA PRO A 121 -8.65 -5.46 8.07
C PRO A 121 -9.88 -6.38 7.96
N THR A 122 -11.09 -5.88 8.24
CA THR A 122 -12.34 -6.64 8.18
C THR A 122 -12.71 -7.10 6.78
N VAL A 123 -12.20 -6.44 5.72
CA VAL A 123 -12.51 -6.80 4.33
C VAL A 123 -11.37 -7.55 3.63
N TYR A 124 -10.23 -7.74 4.31
CA TYR A 124 -9.04 -8.35 3.69
C TYR A 124 -9.32 -9.75 3.14
N GLU A 125 -10.02 -10.60 3.89
CA GLU A 125 -10.29 -11.97 3.46
C GLU A 125 -11.12 -12.01 2.17
N ALA A 126 -12.21 -11.22 2.12
CA ALA A 126 -13.08 -11.13 0.94
C ALA A 126 -12.34 -10.53 -0.27
N VAL A 127 -11.56 -9.47 -0.06
CA VAL A 127 -10.84 -8.77 -1.14
C VAL A 127 -9.75 -9.65 -1.73
N THR A 128 -8.91 -10.25 -0.89
CA THR A 128 -7.83 -11.15 -1.34
C THR A 128 -8.36 -12.36 -2.09
N LYS A 129 -9.48 -12.93 -1.63
CA LYS A 129 -10.16 -14.02 -2.33
C LYS A 129 -10.64 -13.59 -3.73
N ASN A 130 -11.38 -12.49 -3.83
CA ASN A 130 -11.90 -12.01 -5.10
C ASN A 130 -10.79 -11.57 -6.07
N ILE A 131 -9.69 -10.98 -5.56
CA ILE A 131 -8.52 -10.65 -6.39
C ILE A 131 -7.93 -11.93 -6.99
N HIS A 132 -7.71 -12.94 -6.16
CA HIS A 132 -7.14 -14.21 -6.59
C HIS A 132 -8.02 -14.91 -7.63
N GLU A 133 -9.34 -14.97 -7.40
CA GLU A 133 -10.27 -15.66 -8.28
C GLU A 133 -10.47 -14.97 -9.63
N THR A 134 -10.45 -13.63 -9.68
CA THR A 134 -10.95 -12.88 -10.86
C THR A 134 -9.94 -11.93 -11.49
N CYS A 135 -9.00 -11.38 -10.71
CA CYS A 135 -8.17 -10.25 -11.12
C CYS A 135 -6.69 -10.60 -11.35
N MET A 136 -6.28 -11.86 -11.26
CA MET A 136 -4.90 -12.26 -11.47
C MET A 136 -4.51 -12.21 -12.95
N SER A 137 -3.37 -11.58 -13.25
CA SER A 137 -2.72 -11.67 -14.55
C SER A 137 -2.21 -13.10 -14.75
N GLN A 138 -2.41 -13.64 -15.96
CA GLN A 138 -1.98 -15.01 -16.31
C GLN A 138 -0.54 -15.06 -16.83
N THR A 139 0.06 -13.90 -17.13
CA THR A 139 1.39 -13.81 -17.76
C THR A 139 2.33 -12.88 -17.01
N GLY A 140 1.83 -11.74 -16.54
CA GLY A 140 2.57 -10.86 -15.64
C GLY A 140 2.61 -11.37 -14.20
N TRP A 141 3.54 -10.86 -13.39
CA TRP A 141 3.53 -11.13 -11.95
C TRP A 141 2.34 -10.45 -11.27
N ASN A 142 1.89 -11.03 -10.17
CA ASN A 142 0.84 -10.50 -9.31
C ASN A 142 1.40 -10.30 -7.91
N ARG A 143 1.24 -9.11 -7.34
CA ARG A 143 1.71 -8.79 -5.98
C ARG A 143 0.64 -8.05 -5.22
N ILE A 144 0.53 -8.34 -3.93
CA ILE A 144 -0.37 -7.64 -3.01
C ILE A 144 0.45 -6.90 -1.95
N ILE A 145 0.09 -5.65 -1.68
CA ILE A 145 0.62 -4.86 -0.58
C ILE A 145 -0.45 -4.80 0.51
N VAL A 146 -0.10 -5.25 1.71
CA VAL A 146 -1.03 -5.36 2.84
C VAL A 146 -0.55 -4.46 3.97
N GLU A 147 -1.44 -3.61 4.46
CA GLU A 147 -1.17 -2.71 5.58
C GLU A 147 -1.55 -3.33 6.93
N LYS A 148 -0.89 -2.85 7.98
CA LYS A 148 -1.24 -3.21 9.36
C LYS A 148 -2.64 -2.68 9.73
N PRO A 149 -3.38 -3.34 10.65
CA PRO A 149 -2.94 -4.41 11.55
C PRO A 149 -3.03 -5.83 10.96
N PHE A 150 -2.01 -6.65 11.20
CA PHE A 150 -1.95 -8.06 10.79
C PHE A 150 -2.53 -9.00 11.87
N GLY A 151 -3.78 -8.75 12.26
CA GLY A 151 -4.40 -9.38 13.44
C GLY A 151 -4.18 -8.57 14.72
N ARG A 152 -4.70 -9.06 15.84
CA ARG A 152 -4.64 -8.43 17.19
C ARG A 152 -3.85 -9.26 18.21
N ASP A 153 -3.60 -10.52 17.88
CA ASP A 153 -2.92 -11.53 18.67
C ASP A 153 -2.40 -12.64 17.73
N LEU A 154 -1.67 -13.61 18.29
CA LEU A 154 -1.13 -14.74 17.53
C LEU A 154 -2.22 -15.48 16.74
N GLN A 155 -3.34 -15.82 17.37
CA GLN A 155 -4.39 -16.62 16.74
C GLN A 155 -5.04 -15.90 15.54
N SER A 156 -5.35 -14.61 15.68
CA SER A 156 -5.92 -13.81 14.60
C SER A 156 -4.92 -13.50 13.50
N SER A 157 -3.64 -13.33 13.83
CA SER A 157 -2.55 -13.17 12.86
C SER A 157 -2.34 -14.45 12.05
N ASP A 158 -2.34 -15.62 12.70
CA ASP A 158 -2.22 -16.92 12.07
C ASP A 158 -3.40 -17.17 11.12
N ARG A 159 -4.63 -16.84 11.52
CA ARG A 159 -5.81 -16.97 10.65
C ARG A 159 -5.66 -16.14 9.38
N LEU A 160 -5.29 -14.86 9.51
CA LEU A 160 -5.10 -13.98 8.35
C LEU A 160 -3.95 -14.46 7.46
N SER A 161 -2.83 -14.87 8.07
CA SER A 161 -1.66 -15.34 7.35
C SER A 161 -1.95 -16.64 6.59
N ASN A 162 -2.63 -17.59 7.21
CA ASN A 162 -3.03 -18.85 6.57
C ASN A 162 -4.02 -18.62 5.42
N HIS A 163 -4.98 -17.70 5.59
CA HIS A 163 -5.89 -17.32 4.52
C HIS A 163 -5.14 -16.75 3.31
N ILE A 164 -4.28 -15.74 3.53
CA ILE A 164 -3.53 -15.11 2.43
C ILE A 164 -2.55 -16.11 1.80
N ALA A 165 -1.84 -16.92 2.59
CA ALA A 165 -0.88 -17.90 2.10
C ALA A 165 -1.55 -19.05 1.32
N SER A 166 -2.84 -19.32 1.55
CA SER A 166 -3.61 -20.28 0.74
C SER A 166 -3.95 -19.77 -0.66
N LEU A 167 -3.85 -18.45 -0.88
CA LEU A 167 -4.20 -17.78 -2.14
C LEU A 167 -2.97 -17.25 -2.88
N PHE A 168 -1.95 -16.79 -2.15
CA PHE A 168 -0.77 -16.14 -2.72
C PHE A 168 0.51 -16.82 -2.25
N HIS A 169 1.50 -16.86 -3.13
CA HIS A 169 2.85 -17.27 -2.75
C HIS A 169 3.54 -16.16 -1.94
N GLU A 170 4.49 -16.52 -1.07
CA GLU A 170 5.11 -15.55 -0.15
C GLU A 170 5.88 -14.43 -0.88
N ASP A 171 6.43 -14.70 -2.07
CA ASP A 171 7.11 -13.71 -2.93
C ASP A 171 6.14 -12.70 -3.60
N GLN A 172 4.84 -12.97 -3.53
CA GLN A 172 3.76 -12.09 -3.97
C GLN A 172 3.23 -11.18 -2.85
N ILE A 173 3.55 -11.46 -1.58
CA ILE A 173 2.95 -10.80 -0.42
C ILE A 173 3.92 -9.76 0.15
N TYR A 174 3.52 -8.50 0.17
CA TYR A 174 4.30 -7.38 0.70
C TYR A 174 3.58 -6.77 1.90
N ARG A 175 3.94 -7.24 3.10
CA ARG A 175 3.41 -6.71 4.37
C ARG A 175 4.16 -5.42 4.72
N ILE A 176 3.44 -4.32 4.85
CA ILE A 176 4.04 -3.01 5.13
C ILE A 176 4.29 -2.84 6.62
N ASP A 177 5.56 -2.66 6.95
CA ASP A 177 5.99 -1.88 8.11
C ASP A 177 6.79 -0.67 7.60
N HIS A 178 6.17 0.51 7.67
CA HIS A 178 6.75 1.73 7.13
C HIS A 178 8.05 2.16 7.84
N TYR A 179 8.38 1.62 9.02
CA TYR A 179 9.68 1.88 9.65
C TYR A 179 10.82 1.27 8.84
N LEU A 180 10.60 0.14 8.16
CA LEU A 180 11.60 -0.51 7.31
C LEU A 180 11.94 0.33 6.06
N GLY A 181 11.05 1.26 5.69
CA GLY A 181 11.29 2.24 4.63
C GLY A 181 12.09 3.47 5.06
N LYS A 182 12.38 3.64 6.37
CA LYS A 182 13.14 4.81 6.85
C LYS A 182 14.63 4.62 6.57
N GLU A 183 15.25 5.66 6.02
CA GLU A 183 16.67 5.69 5.64
C GLU A 183 17.60 5.17 6.75
N MET A 184 17.44 5.69 7.98
CA MET A 184 18.30 5.29 9.10
C MET A 184 18.10 3.83 9.53
N VAL A 185 16.90 3.26 9.33
CA VAL A 185 16.63 1.84 9.64
C VAL A 185 17.32 0.95 8.59
N GLN A 186 17.25 1.31 7.31
CA GLN A 186 17.96 0.60 6.24
C GLN A 186 19.48 0.65 6.44
N ASN A 187 19.99 1.80 6.90
CA ASN A 187 21.41 2.01 7.14
C ASN A 187 21.99 1.13 8.28
N LEU A 188 21.16 0.57 9.17
CA LEU A 188 21.63 -0.34 10.23
C LEU A 188 22.37 -1.55 9.68
N MET A 189 21.96 -2.09 8.52
CA MET A 189 22.66 -3.21 7.90
C MET A 189 24.05 -2.81 7.38
N VAL A 190 24.12 -1.65 6.70
CA VAL A 190 25.38 -1.11 6.16
C VAL A 190 26.35 -0.82 7.31
N LEU A 191 25.88 -0.13 8.35
CA LEU A 191 26.69 0.16 9.53
C LEU A 191 27.27 -1.10 10.15
N ARG A 192 26.45 -2.14 10.35
CA ARG A 192 26.88 -3.38 11.02
C ARG A 192 27.83 -4.24 10.18
N PHE A 193 27.57 -4.37 8.88
CA PHE A 193 28.23 -5.40 8.07
C PHE A 193 29.26 -4.84 7.07
N ALA A 194 29.16 -3.57 6.66
CA ALA A 194 30.14 -2.96 5.75
C ALA A 194 31.38 -2.43 6.48
N ASN A 195 31.32 -2.30 7.81
CA ASN A 195 32.39 -1.70 8.61
C ASN A 195 33.09 -2.73 9.49
N ARG A 196 34.36 -3.00 9.19
CA ARG A 196 35.19 -3.95 9.96
C ARG A 196 35.33 -3.58 11.44
N ILE A 197 35.21 -2.29 11.79
CA ILE A 197 35.29 -1.83 13.18
C ILE A 197 34.10 -2.29 14.03
N PHE A 198 32.90 -2.40 13.44
CA PHE A 198 31.69 -2.79 14.18
C PHE A 198 31.53 -4.30 14.30
N GLY A 199 32.09 -5.08 13.37
CA GLY A 199 31.99 -6.54 13.38
C GLY A 199 32.44 -7.20 14.70
N PRO A 200 33.69 -6.98 15.16
CA PRO A 200 34.21 -7.62 16.38
C PRO A 200 33.55 -7.19 17.69
N ILE A 201 32.92 -6.01 17.72
CA ILE A 201 32.30 -5.44 18.93
C ILE A 201 30.79 -5.64 18.97
N TRP A 202 30.16 -6.14 17.90
CA TRP A 202 28.71 -6.36 17.84
C TRP A 202 28.32 -7.74 18.42
N ASN A 203 28.60 -7.97 19.71
CA ASN A 203 28.27 -9.21 20.41
C ASN A 203 28.11 -9.01 21.94
N ARG A 204 27.66 -10.06 22.62
CA ARG A 204 27.39 -10.06 24.07
C ARG A 204 28.61 -9.80 24.95
N ASP A 205 29.82 -10.00 24.43
CA ASP A 205 31.05 -9.80 25.20
C ASP A 205 31.46 -8.32 25.24
N ASN A 206 30.91 -7.50 24.33
CA ASN A 206 31.23 -6.08 24.18
C ASN A 206 30.00 -5.16 24.41
N ILE A 207 28.78 -5.64 24.19
CA ILE A 207 27.54 -4.86 24.33
C ILE A 207 26.91 -5.13 25.71
N ALA A 208 26.84 -4.09 26.55
CA ALA A 208 26.17 -4.16 27.84
C ALA A 208 24.63 -4.22 27.72
N CYS A 209 24.04 -3.38 26.86
CA CYS A 209 22.61 -3.38 26.59
C CYS A 209 22.28 -2.76 25.22
N VAL A 210 21.09 -3.05 24.69
CA VAL A 210 20.52 -2.42 23.49
C VAL A 210 19.22 -1.73 23.89
N ILE A 211 19.10 -0.46 23.53
CA ILE A 211 17.94 0.37 23.89
C ILE A 211 17.23 0.79 22.60
N LEU A 212 15.94 0.46 22.51
CA LEU A 212 15.05 0.90 21.43
C LEU A 212 14.03 1.87 22.03
N THR A 213 13.98 3.10 21.53
CA THR A 213 13.12 4.16 22.06
C THR A 213 12.22 4.71 20.96
N PHE A 214 10.92 4.73 21.23
CA PHE A 214 9.92 5.42 20.42
C PHE A 214 9.20 6.44 21.30
N LYS A 215 9.20 7.71 20.89
CA LYS A 215 8.62 8.83 21.64
C LYS A 215 7.88 9.76 20.68
N GLU A 216 6.66 10.13 21.04
CA GLU A 216 5.87 11.13 20.33
C GLU A 216 5.53 12.27 21.30
N PRO A 217 5.65 13.55 20.88
CA PRO A 217 5.37 14.69 21.74
C PRO A 217 3.87 15.06 21.81
N PHE A 218 2.99 14.25 21.18
CA PHE A 218 1.55 14.47 21.09
C PHE A 218 0.78 13.26 21.64
N GLY A 219 -0.49 13.48 22.01
CA GLY A 219 -1.37 12.44 22.56
C GLY A 219 -2.16 11.70 21.48
N THR A 220 -3.33 11.16 21.85
CA THR A 220 -4.18 10.43 20.90
C THR A 220 -4.91 11.31 19.88
N GLU A 221 -4.90 12.64 20.02
CA GLU A 221 -5.38 13.63 19.04
C GLU A 221 -6.68 13.23 18.30
N GLY A 222 -7.76 12.92 19.05
CA GLY A 222 -9.06 12.53 18.48
C GLY A 222 -9.17 11.09 17.95
N ARG A 223 -8.09 10.29 18.03
CA ARG A 223 -8.02 8.87 17.64
C ARG A 223 -8.06 7.90 18.84
N GLY A 224 -8.48 8.39 20.00
CA GLY A 224 -8.50 7.63 21.24
C GLY A 224 -9.26 6.30 21.13
N GLY A 225 -10.39 6.26 20.42
CA GLY A 225 -11.16 5.03 20.25
C GLY A 225 -10.42 3.91 19.51
N TYR A 226 -9.63 4.24 18.48
CA TYR A 226 -8.78 3.25 17.81
C TYR A 226 -7.61 2.84 18.71
N PHE A 227 -6.99 3.81 19.40
CA PHE A 227 -5.86 3.52 20.28
C PHE A 227 -6.25 2.64 21.48
N ASP A 228 -7.46 2.80 22.03
CA ASP A 228 -7.95 2.02 23.17
C ASP A 228 -8.07 0.52 22.85
N GLU A 229 -8.42 0.16 21.61
CA GLU A 229 -8.56 -1.23 21.18
C GLU A 229 -7.21 -1.96 21.00
N PHE A 230 -6.14 -1.23 20.69
CA PHE A 230 -4.84 -1.82 20.34
C PHE A 230 -3.75 -1.55 21.39
N GLY A 231 -3.75 -0.37 22.01
CA GLY A 231 -2.71 0.10 22.92
C GLY A 231 -1.38 0.41 22.21
N ILE A 232 -0.34 0.70 23.00
CA ILE A 232 0.98 1.07 22.48
C ILE A 232 1.87 -0.13 22.09
N ILE A 233 1.56 -1.33 22.60
CA ILE A 233 2.37 -2.54 22.35
C ILE A 233 2.07 -3.14 20.97
N ARG A 234 0.86 -2.92 20.44
CA ARG A 234 0.42 -3.43 19.14
C ARG A 234 0.63 -2.41 18.03
#